data_AF-A0A8J3ZXM4-F1
#
_entry.id   AF-A0A8J3ZXM4-F1
#
_cell.length_a   1.000
_cell.length_b   1.000
_cell.length_c   1.000
_cell.angle_alpha   90.00
_cell.angle_beta   90.00
_cell.angle_gamma   90.00
#
_symmetry.space_group_name_H-M   'P 1'
#
loop_
_entity.id
_entity.type
_entity.pdbx_description
1 polymer ?
#
loop_
_entity_poly.entity_id
_entity_poly.type
_entity_poly.pdbx_seq_one_letter_code
_entity_poly.pdbx_strand_id
1 'polypeptide(L)'
;MRPRHLAGLAAVTAAAAAILITGTASAAPLFTDDFEDGNTTGWTRSGGSWSVVTDGSRVFRQSSTSSDARALAGQGSWTDYAAQARVKPLAYNGNAVGVIARASSSTNYYGFSVNGSQGRLLKRVNGTVTTIATGAVSVPANAWATLRLEAAGSTLRGFVNGSLVVSGADSTFTSGRLGVLATSASASFDDVTAETVVATPPSSQPPTSEPPPVDCTVPPRIVGFASVNAWGQNGTTGGCGGPVVTVSDASSFLAAIARPGALIIQVNGMIALPGPMHDVTSDKTIVGVGAGSGLTGGGLNVGLPVSEVTSVPANAVHNVIIRNLNFRNTPDDAINVQMFSHHVWIDHNDLSNGYDGLIDIKRGSSYITVSWNHTHDHTKNMLLGHDDSNGAQDTGNLKVTYHHNFFDRTPQRNPRVRFGEPVHVFNNYFVYNTDIGVACQANAGCVIENNVFENTEEAYAIDYAGPRGRIVARGNVFIGESAPGTIGGTVQEPSTYYSYTPESADTVRASVLAGAGTGHI
;
A
#
# COMPACT_ATOMS: atom_id res chain seq x y z
N MET A 1 -16.02 -45.21 -73.49
CA MET A 1 -15.56 -45.58 -72.13
C MET A 1 -15.70 -44.37 -71.22
N ARG A 2 -16.28 -44.55 -70.04
CA ARG A 2 -16.36 -43.62 -68.89
C ARG A 2 -14.94 -43.33 -68.31
N PRO A 3 -14.71 -42.47 -67.26
CA PRO A 3 -15.66 -41.74 -66.40
C PRO A 3 -15.28 -40.27 -66.02
N ARG A 4 -16.22 -39.67 -65.27
CA ARG A 4 -16.22 -38.44 -64.45
C ARG A 4 -15.14 -38.42 -63.36
N HIS A 5 -14.77 -37.23 -62.86
CA HIS A 5 -14.70 -36.90 -61.43
C HIS A 5 -14.70 -35.37 -61.17
N LEU A 6 -15.51 -34.94 -60.20
CA LEU A 6 -15.53 -33.61 -59.58
C LEU A 6 -14.33 -33.44 -58.62
N ALA A 7 -13.81 -32.22 -58.49
CA ALA A 7 -13.24 -31.73 -57.24
C ALA A 7 -13.33 -30.19 -57.21
N GLY A 8 -14.07 -29.65 -56.25
CA GLY A 8 -14.09 -28.22 -55.94
C GLY A 8 -12.93 -27.86 -55.01
N LEU A 9 -12.29 -26.72 -55.25
CA LEU A 9 -11.28 -26.16 -54.36
C LEU A 9 -11.69 -24.71 -54.02
N ALA A 10 -12.05 -24.48 -52.76
CA ALA A 10 -12.21 -23.16 -52.19
C ALA A 10 -10.84 -22.67 -51.70
N ALA A 11 -10.37 -21.53 -52.21
CA ALA A 11 -9.15 -20.89 -51.75
C ALA A 11 -9.51 -19.65 -50.92
N VAL A 12 -9.05 -19.66 -49.67
CA VAL A 12 -9.20 -18.65 -48.62
C VAL A 12 -8.31 -17.45 -48.91
N THR A 13 -8.85 -16.24 -48.85
CA THR A 13 -8.11 -14.98 -48.89
C THR A 13 -7.43 -14.71 -47.55
N ALA A 14 -6.10 -14.62 -47.54
CA ALA A 14 -5.31 -14.20 -46.38
C ALA A 14 -5.34 -12.67 -46.25
N ALA A 15 -5.84 -12.16 -45.12
CA ALA A 15 -5.68 -10.76 -44.72
C ALA A 15 -4.44 -10.64 -43.83
N ALA A 16 -3.42 -9.90 -44.28
CA ALA A 16 -2.26 -9.55 -43.47
C ALA A 16 -2.64 -8.45 -42.47
N ALA A 17 -2.63 -8.76 -41.17
CA ALA A 17 -2.76 -7.77 -40.12
C ALA A 17 -1.37 -7.19 -39.80
N ALA A 18 -1.22 -5.87 -39.95
CA ALA A 18 -0.03 -5.15 -39.52
C ALA A 18 0.06 -5.19 -37.99
N ILE A 19 1.15 -5.75 -37.47
CA ILE A 19 1.48 -5.75 -36.04
C ILE A 19 2.00 -4.36 -35.68
N LEU A 20 1.18 -3.57 -35.00
CA LEU A 20 1.61 -2.38 -34.28
C LEU A 20 2.30 -2.85 -32.99
N ILE A 21 3.62 -2.86 -32.99
CA ILE A 21 4.42 -3.01 -31.76
C ILE A 21 4.31 -1.69 -31.01
N THR A 22 3.40 -1.60 -30.04
CA THR A 22 3.42 -0.50 -29.07
C THR A 22 4.43 -0.85 -27.99
N GLY A 23 5.69 -0.46 -28.20
CA GLY A 23 6.65 -0.37 -27.09
C GLY A 23 6.12 0.64 -26.07
N THR A 24 6.07 0.27 -24.81
CA THR A 24 5.82 1.23 -23.72
C THR A 24 7.05 2.13 -23.60
N ALA A 25 6.98 3.30 -24.24
CA ALA A 25 7.95 4.35 -24.03
C ALA A 25 7.85 4.81 -22.57
N SER A 26 8.85 4.46 -21.74
CA SER A 26 9.08 5.14 -20.48
C SER A 26 9.28 6.63 -20.77
N ALA A 27 8.55 7.51 -20.09
CA ALA A 27 8.74 8.94 -20.27
C ALA A 27 10.19 9.30 -19.92
N ALA A 28 10.89 9.97 -20.83
CA ALA A 28 12.28 10.36 -20.59
C ALA A 28 12.37 11.24 -19.32
N PRO A 29 13.42 11.08 -18.50
CA PRO A 29 13.61 11.92 -17.33
C PRO A 29 13.70 13.39 -17.76
N LEU A 30 13.18 14.30 -16.94
CA LEU A 30 13.28 15.75 -17.14
C LEU A 30 14.75 16.21 -17.18
N PHE A 31 15.61 15.48 -16.47
CA PHE A 31 17.04 15.71 -16.40
C PHE A 31 17.77 14.45 -15.95
N THR A 32 18.96 14.25 -16.50
CA THR A 32 19.92 13.25 -16.02
C THR A 32 21.32 13.83 -16.13
N ASP A 33 22.16 13.53 -15.14
CA ASP A 33 23.60 13.78 -15.20
C ASP A 33 24.34 12.73 -14.36
N ASP A 34 25.17 11.93 -15.03
CA ASP A 34 26.05 10.91 -14.45
C ASP A 34 27.50 11.41 -14.34
N PHE A 35 27.78 12.66 -14.76
CA PHE A 35 29.09 13.30 -14.77
C PHE A 35 30.17 12.55 -15.57
N GLU A 36 29.81 11.55 -16.37
CA GLU A 36 30.75 10.77 -17.19
C GLU A 36 31.21 11.52 -18.44
N ASP A 37 30.73 12.73 -18.66
CA ASP A 37 31.29 13.66 -19.63
C ASP A 37 32.46 14.49 -19.04
N GLY A 38 32.73 14.36 -17.74
CA GLY A 38 33.83 15.02 -17.03
C GLY A 38 33.63 16.52 -16.81
N ASN A 39 32.43 17.05 -17.06
CA ASN A 39 32.16 18.47 -16.88
C ASN A 39 30.91 18.69 -16.00
N THR A 40 30.54 19.95 -15.80
CA THR A 40 29.33 20.31 -15.02
C THR A 40 28.48 21.31 -15.79
N THR A 41 28.41 21.14 -17.10
CA THR A 41 27.62 22.01 -17.96
C THR A 41 26.16 21.96 -17.49
N GLY A 42 25.51 23.11 -17.37
CA GLY A 42 24.14 23.20 -16.84
C GLY A 42 24.04 23.30 -15.32
N TRP A 43 25.13 23.17 -14.56
CA TRP A 43 25.15 23.36 -13.11
C TRP A 43 25.57 24.76 -12.68
N THR A 44 24.80 25.39 -11.79
CA THR A 44 25.14 26.64 -11.10
C THR A 44 25.49 26.36 -9.65
N ARG A 45 26.60 26.89 -9.14
CA ARG A 45 27.11 26.59 -7.80
C ARG A 45 27.00 27.80 -6.87
N SER A 46 26.80 27.54 -5.58
CA SER A 46 26.77 28.54 -4.52
C SER A 46 27.50 27.99 -3.30
N GLY A 47 28.63 28.60 -2.93
CA GLY A 47 29.50 28.12 -1.86
C GLY A 47 30.18 26.78 -2.16
N GLY A 48 31.12 26.39 -1.30
CA GLY A 48 31.84 25.12 -1.40
C GLY A 48 32.90 25.06 -2.50
N SER A 49 33.55 23.90 -2.59
CA SER A 49 34.57 23.58 -3.59
C SER A 49 34.08 22.39 -4.40
N TRP A 50 33.70 22.64 -5.65
CA TRP A 50 33.00 21.69 -6.51
C TRP A 50 33.84 21.29 -7.71
N SER A 51 34.00 19.99 -7.95
CA SER A 51 34.77 19.44 -9.07
C SER A 51 34.27 18.05 -9.45
N VAL A 52 34.35 17.69 -10.73
CA VAL A 52 34.21 16.29 -11.15
C VAL A 52 35.53 15.58 -10.85
N VAL A 53 35.47 14.43 -10.19
CA VAL A 53 36.64 13.62 -9.79
C VAL A 53 36.35 12.15 -10.01
N THR A 54 37.38 11.31 -10.07
CA THR A 54 37.23 9.86 -10.17
C THR A 54 37.13 9.20 -8.79
N ASP A 55 36.15 8.33 -8.62
CA ASP A 55 35.81 7.60 -7.39
C ASP A 55 35.13 6.26 -7.73
N GLY A 56 35.81 5.46 -8.58
CA GLY A 56 35.18 4.41 -9.37
C GLY A 56 34.72 4.99 -10.70
N SER A 57 33.51 5.55 -10.73
CA SER A 57 32.98 6.44 -11.79
C SER A 57 33.50 7.88 -11.62
N ARG A 58 33.24 8.75 -12.59
CA ARG A 58 33.32 10.19 -12.39
C ARG A 58 32.12 10.64 -11.58
N VAL A 59 32.38 11.43 -10.55
CA VAL A 59 31.37 11.91 -9.60
C VAL A 59 31.53 13.40 -9.39
N PHE A 60 30.41 14.09 -9.14
CA PHE A 60 30.44 15.49 -8.79
C PHE A 60 30.70 15.65 -7.29
N ARG A 61 31.92 16.08 -6.94
CA ARG A 61 32.36 16.16 -5.55
C ARG A 61 32.31 17.59 -5.03
N GLN A 62 31.71 17.72 -3.85
CA GLN A 62 31.91 18.83 -2.94
C GLN A 62 32.99 18.42 -1.93
N SER A 63 34.06 19.20 -1.78
CA SER A 63 35.17 18.89 -0.86
C SER A 63 35.32 19.82 0.36
N SER A 64 34.59 20.94 0.43
CA SER A 64 34.72 21.92 1.52
C SER A 64 33.82 21.59 2.71
N THR A 65 34.40 21.45 3.89
CA THR A 65 33.65 21.19 5.13
C THR A 65 33.23 22.46 5.89
N SER A 66 33.53 23.65 5.36
CA SER A 66 33.29 24.94 6.03
C SER A 66 32.28 25.83 5.30
N SER A 67 31.65 25.32 4.25
CA SER A 67 30.74 26.09 3.40
C SER A 67 29.33 25.53 3.41
N ASP A 68 28.35 26.42 3.38
CA ASP A 68 26.97 26.06 3.08
C ASP A 68 26.80 25.92 1.55
N ALA A 69 27.14 24.75 1.02
CA ALA A 69 27.35 24.52 -0.40
C ALA A 69 26.13 23.94 -1.11
N ARG A 70 25.84 24.43 -2.32
CA ARG A 70 24.75 23.98 -3.18
C ARG A 70 25.18 23.99 -4.64
N ALA A 71 24.64 23.06 -5.40
CA ALA A 71 24.69 23.11 -6.85
C ALA A 71 23.29 22.82 -7.41
N LEU A 72 22.84 23.65 -8.36
CA LEU A 72 21.50 23.58 -8.95
C LEU A 72 21.61 23.36 -10.46
N ALA A 73 20.72 22.56 -11.03
CA ALA A 73 20.65 22.27 -12.46
C ALA A 73 19.20 22.19 -12.95
N GLY A 74 19.03 22.18 -14.27
CA GLY A 74 17.71 22.03 -14.88
C GLY A 74 16.91 23.33 -14.98
N GLN A 75 15.60 23.18 -15.18
CA GLN A 75 14.69 24.29 -15.51
C GLN A 75 13.85 24.74 -14.30
N GLY A 76 13.58 26.05 -14.22
CA GLY A 76 12.76 26.63 -13.13
C GLY A 76 11.25 26.40 -13.26
N SER A 77 10.81 25.87 -14.40
CA SER A 77 9.40 25.61 -14.72
C SER A 77 8.87 24.28 -14.18
N TRP A 78 9.74 23.39 -13.67
CA TRP A 78 9.30 22.08 -13.19
C TRP A 78 8.50 22.21 -11.91
N THR A 79 7.29 21.62 -11.90
CA THR A 79 6.35 21.65 -10.78
C THR A 79 6.42 20.36 -9.99
N ASP A 80 5.89 19.28 -10.56
CA ASP A 80 5.71 17.99 -9.89
C ASP A 80 6.75 17.00 -10.40
N TYR A 81 7.83 16.87 -9.63
CA TYR A 81 8.92 15.97 -9.97
C TYR A 81 9.64 15.45 -8.71
N ALA A 82 10.40 14.38 -8.90
CA ALA A 82 11.33 13.88 -7.90
C ALA A 82 12.75 14.28 -8.27
N ALA A 83 13.48 14.88 -7.33
CA ALA A 83 14.92 15.08 -7.44
C ALA A 83 15.62 13.89 -6.76
N GLN A 84 16.48 13.19 -7.50
CA GLN A 84 17.22 12.04 -7.01
C GLN A 84 18.71 12.18 -7.29
N ALA A 85 19.53 11.63 -6.39
CA ALA A 85 20.95 11.44 -6.63
C ALA A 85 21.46 10.24 -5.82
N ARG A 86 22.45 9.52 -6.34
CA ARG A 86 23.34 8.75 -5.48
C ARG A 86 24.28 9.69 -4.77
N VAL A 87 24.40 9.51 -3.46
CA VAL A 87 25.18 10.37 -2.58
C VAL A 87 26.09 9.51 -1.73
N LYS A 88 27.38 9.85 -1.71
CA LYS A 88 28.36 9.32 -0.76
C LYS A 88 28.79 10.46 0.17
N PRO A 89 28.22 10.57 1.38
CA PRO A 89 28.70 11.50 2.38
C PRO A 89 30.16 11.16 2.74
N LEU A 90 31.07 12.11 2.66
CA LEU A 90 32.47 11.92 3.04
C LEU A 90 32.71 12.36 4.49
N ALA A 91 32.06 13.46 4.90
CA ALA A 91 32.08 13.98 6.27
C ALA A 91 30.83 14.81 6.54
N TYR A 92 30.15 14.54 7.66
CA TYR A 92 28.98 15.32 8.09
C TYR A 92 29.35 16.55 8.94
N ASN A 93 30.40 16.49 9.75
CA ASN A 93 30.78 17.54 10.73
C ASN A 93 29.60 18.08 11.56
N GLY A 94 28.73 17.19 12.04
CA GLY A 94 27.52 17.57 12.78
C GLY A 94 26.41 18.21 11.92
N ASN A 95 26.58 18.22 10.60
CA ASN A 95 25.65 18.80 9.63
C ASN A 95 25.18 17.74 8.62
N ALA A 96 24.82 18.13 7.40
CA ALA A 96 24.04 17.30 6.50
C ALA A 96 24.38 17.47 5.02
N VAL A 97 24.11 16.42 4.24
CA VAL A 97 24.19 16.40 2.77
C VAL A 97 22.85 15.94 2.20
N GLY A 98 22.52 16.29 0.96
CA GLY A 98 21.17 16.01 0.45
C GLY A 98 20.89 16.44 -0.98
N VAL A 99 19.63 16.31 -1.35
CA VAL A 99 19.06 16.73 -2.64
C VAL A 99 18.11 17.91 -2.47
N ILE A 100 17.94 18.69 -3.52
CA ILE A 100 17.13 19.91 -3.60
C ILE A 100 16.06 19.75 -4.67
N ALA A 101 14.84 20.21 -4.37
CA ALA A 101 13.75 20.36 -5.33
C ALA A 101 13.15 21.78 -5.27
N ARG A 102 12.50 22.18 -6.36
CA ARG A 102 11.79 23.45 -6.55
C ARG A 102 12.62 24.67 -6.16
N ALA A 103 13.89 24.69 -6.56
CA ALA A 103 14.79 25.80 -6.29
C ALA A 103 14.59 26.96 -7.27
N SER A 104 14.19 28.13 -6.76
CA SER A 104 14.21 29.39 -7.51
C SER A 104 15.57 30.09 -7.41
N SER A 105 16.31 29.86 -6.31
CA SER A 105 17.66 30.38 -6.08
C SER A 105 18.41 29.49 -5.09
N SER A 106 19.70 29.77 -4.87
CA SER A 106 20.48 29.08 -3.84
C SER A 106 20.00 29.37 -2.41
N THR A 107 19.04 30.27 -2.21
CA THR A 107 18.48 30.65 -0.90
C THR A 107 16.98 30.40 -0.78
N ASN A 108 16.34 29.83 -1.80
CA ASN A 108 14.89 29.57 -1.86
C ASN A 108 14.62 28.21 -2.52
N TYR A 109 14.35 27.17 -1.71
CA TYR A 109 14.14 25.79 -2.18
C TYR A 109 13.59 24.84 -1.09
N TYR A 110 13.14 23.65 -1.49
CA TYR A 110 12.96 22.49 -0.61
C TYR A 110 14.15 21.54 -0.65
N GLY A 111 14.49 20.94 0.49
CA GLY A 111 15.59 19.99 0.59
C GLY A 111 15.21 18.75 1.38
N PHE A 112 15.81 17.62 1.00
CA PHE A 112 15.87 16.41 1.80
C PHE A 112 17.34 16.12 2.11
N SER A 113 17.70 16.15 3.39
CA SER A 113 19.09 16.02 3.86
C SER A 113 19.24 14.94 4.92
N VAL A 114 20.36 14.23 4.92
CA VAL A 114 20.74 13.24 5.93
C VAL A 114 21.97 13.71 6.73
N ASN A 115 22.08 13.33 8.00
CA ASN A 115 23.21 13.68 8.89
C ASN A 115 23.93 12.46 9.51
N GLY A 116 23.66 11.26 9.00
CA GLY A 116 24.19 9.99 9.51
C GLY A 116 23.17 9.12 10.22
N SER A 117 22.25 9.72 10.98
CA SER A 117 21.23 9.00 11.78
C SER A 117 19.80 9.54 11.61
N GLN A 118 19.63 10.67 10.92
CA GLN A 118 18.34 11.30 10.69
C GLN A 118 18.25 11.85 9.26
N GLY A 119 17.08 11.67 8.66
CA GLY A 119 16.65 12.33 7.44
C GLY A 119 15.75 13.52 7.78
N ARG A 120 15.91 14.63 7.07
CA ARG A 120 15.22 15.90 7.33
C ARG A 120 14.66 16.48 6.05
N LEU A 121 13.34 16.69 6.02
CA LEU A 121 12.70 17.60 5.08
C LEU A 121 12.80 19.02 5.61
N LEU A 122 13.21 19.94 4.74
CA LEU A 122 13.36 21.35 5.08
C LEU A 122 12.90 22.24 3.93
N LYS A 123 12.51 23.47 4.28
CA LYS A 123 12.48 24.59 3.35
C LYS A 123 13.56 25.60 3.71
N ARG A 124 14.11 26.25 2.71
CA ARG A 124 14.90 27.45 2.88
C ARG A 124 14.20 28.62 2.23
N VAL A 125 13.95 29.69 2.97
CA VAL A 125 13.33 30.93 2.47
C VAL A 125 14.25 32.10 2.80
N ASN A 126 14.74 32.79 1.77
CA ASN A 126 15.68 33.91 1.91
C ASN A 126 16.88 33.61 2.83
N GLY A 127 17.42 32.39 2.74
CA GLY A 127 18.56 31.94 3.54
C GLY A 127 18.20 31.26 4.87
N THR A 128 17.00 31.50 5.40
CA THR A 128 16.54 30.89 6.65
C THR A 128 16.03 29.48 6.42
N VAL A 129 16.55 28.51 7.18
CA VAL A 129 16.14 27.10 7.12
C VAL A 129 15.03 26.83 8.14
N THR A 130 13.96 26.18 7.70
CA THR A 130 12.89 25.65 8.55
C THR A 130 12.78 24.16 8.31
N THR A 131 12.84 23.36 9.37
CA THR A 131 12.55 21.93 9.33
C THR A 131 11.05 21.74 9.14
N ILE A 132 10.67 20.94 8.15
CA ILE A 132 9.28 20.55 7.89
C ILE A 132 8.99 19.27 8.67
N ALA A 133 9.85 18.26 8.54
CA ALA A 133 9.72 16.98 9.21
C ALA A 133 11.07 16.27 9.32
N THR A 134 11.17 15.30 10.24
CA THR A 134 12.35 14.46 10.42
C THR A 134 11.95 12.99 10.56
N GLY A 135 12.81 12.08 10.13
CA GLY A 135 12.66 10.63 10.32
C GLY A 135 14.00 9.97 10.62
N ALA A 136 13.98 8.85 11.35
CA ALA A 136 15.20 8.10 11.66
C ALA A 136 15.68 7.34 10.42
N VAL A 137 16.97 7.42 10.11
CA VAL A 137 17.61 6.63 9.03
C VAL A 137 19.12 6.56 9.24
N SER A 138 19.74 5.42 8.94
CA SER A 138 21.20 5.29 9.01
C SER A 138 21.83 5.45 7.63
N VAL A 139 22.66 6.48 7.45
CA VAL A 139 23.48 6.68 6.24
C VAL A 139 24.92 6.98 6.67
N PRO A 140 25.75 5.95 6.89
CA PRO A 140 27.11 6.15 7.37
C PRO A 140 27.97 6.91 6.35
N ALA A 141 28.99 7.63 6.85
CA ALA A 141 29.98 8.24 5.98
C ALA A 141 30.75 7.18 5.19
N ASN A 142 31.18 7.55 3.98
CA ASN A 142 31.86 6.73 2.98
C ASN A 142 31.03 5.57 2.40
N ALA A 143 29.72 5.53 2.64
CA ALA A 143 28.80 4.61 1.97
C ALA A 143 27.93 5.34 0.95
N TRP A 144 27.68 4.71 -0.20
CA TRP A 144 26.71 5.20 -1.18
C TRP A 144 25.29 4.95 -0.69
N ALA A 145 24.42 5.94 -0.85
CA ALA A 145 22.98 5.82 -0.70
C ALA A 145 22.26 6.63 -1.77
N THR A 146 21.10 6.16 -2.23
CA THR A 146 20.24 6.93 -3.14
C THR A 146 19.32 7.81 -2.31
N LEU A 147 19.45 9.13 -2.45
CA LEU A 147 18.55 10.09 -1.82
C LEU A 147 17.54 10.58 -2.87
N ARG A 148 16.26 10.60 -2.50
CA ARG A 148 15.18 11.11 -3.36
C ARG A 148 14.28 12.06 -2.58
N LEU A 149 13.99 13.21 -3.17
CA LEU A 149 13.00 14.18 -2.72
C LEU A 149 11.90 14.28 -3.76
N GLU A 150 10.71 13.78 -3.45
CA GLU A 150 9.52 14.00 -4.26
C GLU A 150 8.82 15.28 -3.84
N ALA A 151 8.56 16.16 -4.80
CA ALA A 151 7.78 17.38 -4.59
C ALA A 151 6.61 17.38 -5.57
N ALA A 152 5.40 17.07 -5.07
CA ALA A 152 4.17 16.95 -5.86
C ALA A 152 3.04 17.73 -5.19
N GLY A 153 2.45 18.70 -5.87
CA GLY A 153 1.48 19.61 -5.24
C GLY A 153 2.11 20.31 -4.02
N SER A 154 1.51 20.18 -2.84
CA SER A 154 2.12 20.64 -1.56
C SER A 154 2.88 19.53 -0.82
N THR A 155 2.89 18.30 -1.31
CA THR A 155 3.44 17.14 -0.62
C THR A 155 4.94 17.01 -0.90
N LEU A 156 5.70 16.76 0.16
CA LEU A 156 7.15 16.54 0.13
C LEU A 156 7.45 15.19 0.77
N ARG A 157 8.17 14.31 0.09
CA ARG A 157 8.57 12.99 0.61
C ARG A 157 10.06 12.77 0.41
N GLY A 158 10.75 12.40 1.48
CA GLY A 158 12.17 12.10 1.50
C GLY A 158 12.42 10.60 1.63
N PHE A 159 13.19 10.03 0.71
CA PHE A 159 13.50 8.61 0.66
C PHE A 159 15.00 8.36 0.69
N VAL A 160 15.40 7.26 1.30
CA VAL A 160 16.76 6.73 1.28
C VAL A 160 16.70 5.29 0.74
N ASN A 161 17.44 5.00 -0.33
CA ASN A 161 17.47 3.70 -0.99
C ASN A 161 16.08 3.17 -1.38
N GLY A 162 15.19 4.08 -1.80
CA GLY A 162 13.80 3.76 -2.17
C GLY A 162 12.83 3.62 -0.98
N SER A 163 13.31 3.59 0.26
CA SER A 163 12.47 3.56 1.46
C SER A 163 12.09 4.97 1.89
N LEU A 164 10.79 5.21 2.16
CA LEU A 164 10.31 6.48 2.68
C LEU A 164 10.86 6.69 4.10
N VAL A 165 11.58 7.77 4.31
CA VAL A 165 12.13 8.14 5.62
C VAL A 165 11.25 9.17 6.32
N VAL A 166 10.69 10.10 5.55
CA VAL A 166 9.96 11.24 6.10
C VAL A 166 9.01 11.83 5.07
N SER A 167 7.84 12.29 5.50
CA SER A 167 6.86 13.00 4.69
C SER A 167 6.44 14.30 5.38
N GLY A 168 6.07 15.30 4.60
CA GLY A 168 5.55 16.58 5.07
C GLY A 168 4.79 17.32 3.98
N ALA A 169 4.15 18.42 4.35
CA ALA A 169 3.45 19.27 3.40
C ALA A 169 3.88 20.73 3.55
N ASP A 170 4.16 21.40 2.44
CA ASP A 170 4.44 22.83 2.37
C ASP A 170 4.18 23.34 0.94
N SER A 171 3.64 24.55 0.81
CA SER A 171 3.24 25.16 -0.47
C SER A 171 4.05 26.42 -0.84
N THR A 172 5.10 26.74 -0.09
CA THR A 172 5.98 27.90 -0.32
C THR A 172 6.60 27.91 -1.73
N PHE A 173 7.03 26.76 -2.26
CA PHE A 173 7.62 26.65 -3.59
C PHE A 173 6.80 25.70 -4.46
N THR A 174 6.22 26.20 -5.55
CA THR A 174 5.37 25.43 -6.45
C THR A 174 6.11 24.93 -7.71
N SER A 175 7.25 25.54 -8.03
CA SER A 175 8.10 25.10 -9.13
C SER A 175 9.56 25.46 -8.87
N GLY A 176 10.48 24.85 -9.61
CA GLY A 176 11.88 25.25 -9.63
C GLY A 176 12.83 24.14 -10.05
N ARG A 177 14.13 24.47 -9.98
CA ARG A 177 15.23 23.59 -10.36
C ARG A 177 15.49 22.49 -9.33
N LEU A 178 16.14 21.41 -9.77
CA LEU A 178 16.73 20.40 -8.88
C LEU A 178 18.13 20.81 -8.43
N GLY A 179 18.66 20.12 -7.43
CA GLY A 179 20.06 20.27 -7.06
C GLY A 179 20.53 19.32 -5.97
N VAL A 180 21.74 19.59 -5.51
CA VAL A 180 22.38 18.88 -4.40
C VAL A 180 22.93 19.88 -3.38
N LEU A 181 23.00 19.47 -2.11
CA LEU A 181 23.48 20.31 -1.01
C LEU A 181 24.48 19.57 -0.13
N ALA A 182 25.41 20.34 0.43
CA ALA A 182 26.27 19.92 1.52
C ALA A 182 26.46 21.11 2.48
N THR A 183 25.85 21.05 3.66
CA THR A 183 25.89 22.14 4.65
C THR A 183 27.08 21.89 5.58
N SER A 184 28.18 22.64 5.45
CA SER A 184 29.41 22.42 6.24
C SER A 184 29.84 20.94 6.29
N ALA A 185 29.61 20.25 5.18
CA ALA A 185 29.77 18.83 4.98
C ALA A 185 30.34 18.60 3.58
N SER A 186 30.90 17.43 3.34
CA SER A 186 31.46 17.04 2.04
C SER A 186 30.85 15.75 1.54
N ALA A 187 30.62 15.63 0.24
CA ALA A 187 30.02 14.47 -0.39
C ALA A 187 30.40 14.35 -1.88
N SER A 188 30.36 13.12 -2.39
CA SER A 188 30.28 12.85 -3.82
C SER A 188 28.82 12.63 -4.22
N PHE A 189 28.43 13.17 -5.38
CA PHE A 189 27.11 13.00 -5.99
C PHE A 189 27.27 12.35 -7.36
N ASP A 190 26.37 11.43 -7.69
CA ASP A 190 26.36 10.70 -8.95
C ASP A 190 24.91 10.35 -9.32
N ASP A 191 24.67 9.94 -10.57
CA ASP A 191 23.36 9.50 -11.08
C ASP A 191 22.21 10.47 -10.69
N VAL A 192 22.39 11.76 -11.00
CA VAL A 192 21.40 12.79 -10.64
C VAL A 192 20.27 12.77 -11.65
N THR A 193 19.03 12.58 -11.19
CA THR A 193 17.85 12.61 -12.07
C THR A 193 16.78 13.58 -11.56
N ALA A 194 16.01 14.12 -12.52
CA ALA A 194 14.64 14.57 -12.26
C ALA A 194 13.65 13.79 -13.10
N GLU A 195 12.63 13.28 -12.44
CA GLU A 195 11.57 12.49 -13.06
C GLU A 195 10.23 13.13 -12.72
N THR A 196 9.35 13.27 -13.73
CA THR A 196 7.97 13.69 -13.48
C THR A 196 7.34 12.72 -12.49
N VAL A 197 6.79 13.26 -11.40
CA VAL A 197 5.87 12.49 -10.56
C VAL A 197 4.48 12.92 -10.95
N VAL A 198 3.61 11.95 -11.24
CA VAL A 198 2.20 12.26 -11.46
C VAL A 198 1.67 12.76 -10.12
N ALA A 199 1.36 14.05 -10.03
CA ALA A 199 0.64 14.57 -8.89
C ALA A 199 -0.70 13.83 -8.83
N THR A 200 -0.90 13.03 -7.78
CA THR A 200 -2.25 12.83 -7.27
C THR A 200 -2.82 14.22 -7.01
N PRO A 201 -4.08 14.52 -7.43
CA PRO A 201 -4.68 15.82 -7.20
C PRO A 201 -4.48 16.24 -5.75
N PRO A 202 -4.23 17.54 -5.47
CA PRO A 202 -4.01 17.97 -4.11
C PRO A 202 -5.23 17.56 -3.28
N SER A 203 -5.05 16.64 -2.34
CA SER A 203 -5.87 16.70 -1.15
C SER A 203 -5.52 18.05 -0.54
N SER A 204 -6.49 18.95 -0.54
CA SER A 204 -6.43 20.15 0.29
C SER A 204 -5.93 19.71 1.66
N GLN A 205 -4.99 20.48 2.24
CA GLN A 205 -4.72 20.44 3.68
C GLN A 205 -6.03 20.11 4.40
N PRO A 206 -6.09 19.09 5.27
CA PRO A 206 -7.31 18.88 6.04
C PRO A 206 -7.55 20.23 6.70
N PRO A 207 -8.70 20.87 6.45
CA PRO A 207 -9.12 21.84 7.41
C PRO A 207 -9.16 21.06 8.73
N THR A 208 -8.98 21.74 9.84
CA THR A 208 -9.58 21.29 11.11
C THR A 208 -11.12 21.27 11.01
N SER A 209 -11.67 20.97 9.83
CA SER A 209 -13.06 20.68 9.58
C SER A 209 -13.29 19.28 10.08
N GLU A 210 -14.32 19.20 10.91
CA GLU A 210 -15.21 18.06 11.02
C GLU A 210 -15.02 17.01 9.91
N PRO A 211 -14.83 15.73 10.27
CA PRO A 211 -14.71 14.64 9.32
C PRO A 211 -15.83 14.72 8.27
N PRO A 212 -15.57 14.34 7.00
CA PRO A 212 -16.65 14.22 6.03
C PRO A 212 -17.76 13.39 6.66
N PRO A 213 -19.03 13.84 6.58
CA PRO A 213 -20.14 13.05 7.07
C PRO A 213 -20.03 11.66 6.45
N VAL A 214 -20.14 10.62 7.25
CA VAL A 214 -20.32 9.27 6.72
C VAL A 214 -21.67 9.31 6.00
N ASP A 215 -21.63 9.48 4.68
CA ASP A 215 -22.83 9.62 3.87
C ASP A 215 -23.54 8.28 3.78
N CYS A 216 -24.52 8.10 4.66
CA CYS A 216 -25.40 6.93 4.68
C CYS A 216 -26.58 7.05 3.70
N THR A 217 -26.67 8.14 2.93
CA THR A 217 -27.73 8.31 1.92
C THR A 217 -27.40 7.57 0.62
N VAL A 218 -26.11 7.31 0.38
CA VAL A 218 -25.63 6.41 -0.66
C VAL A 218 -25.02 5.18 0.01
N PRO A 219 -25.57 3.97 -0.18
CA PRO A 219 -24.95 2.75 0.35
C PRO A 219 -23.49 2.66 -0.12
N PRO A 220 -22.55 2.28 0.76
CA PRO A 220 -21.17 2.12 0.35
C PRO A 220 -21.10 1.16 -0.85
N ARG A 221 -20.37 1.54 -1.90
CA ARG A 221 -20.20 0.72 -3.10
C ARG A 221 -19.22 -0.41 -2.81
N ILE A 222 -19.68 -1.39 -2.04
CA ILE A 222 -18.94 -2.59 -1.69
C ILE A 222 -18.96 -3.55 -2.88
N VAL A 223 -17.80 -4.02 -3.30
CA VAL A 223 -17.66 -5.09 -4.28
C VAL A 223 -17.15 -6.31 -3.54
N GLY A 224 -17.91 -7.40 -3.55
CA GLY A 224 -17.49 -8.63 -2.89
C GLY A 224 -18.55 -9.24 -2.00
N PHE A 225 -18.12 -10.24 -1.23
CA PHE A 225 -19.01 -11.02 -0.39
C PHE A 225 -19.74 -10.24 0.71
N ALA A 226 -19.22 -9.09 1.15
CA ALA A 226 -19.92 -8.23 2.10
C ALA A 226 -21.11 -7.48 1.48
N SER A 227 -21.25 -7.44 0.16
CA SER A 227 -22.40 -6.83 -0.52
C SER A 227 -23.56 -7.81 -0.76
N VAL A 228 -23.38 -9.10 -0.44
CA VAL A 228 -24.35 -10.15 -0.80
C VAL A 228 -25.55 -10.10 0.15
N ASN A 229 -26.74 -10.38 -0.37
CA ASN A 229 -27.93 -10.54 0.44
C ASN A 229 -27.98 -11.96 0.99
N ALA A 230 -27.58 -12.15 2.25
CA ALA A 230 -27.59 -13.45 2.90
C ALA A 230 -27.78 -13.33 4.42
N TRP A 231 -28.25 -14.41 5.05
CA TRP A 231 -28.36 -14.52 6.50
C TRP A 231 -29.09 -13.33 7.17
N GLY A 232 -30.16 -12.86 6.54
CA GLY A 232 -30.98 -11.76 7.05
C GLY A 232 -30.40 -10.36 6.84
N GLN A 233 -29.27 -10.23 6.14
CA GLN A 233 -28.66 -8.95 5.79
C GLN A 233 -28.77 -8.69 4.29
N ASN A 234 -28.87 -7.41 3.93
CA ASN A 234 -28.91 -6.95 2.53
C ASN A 234 -27.60 -6.23 2.18
N GLY A 235 -26.49 -6.95 2.29
CA GLY A 235 -25.14 -6.39 2.27
C GLY A 235 -24.75 -5.72 3.60
N THR A 236 -23.63 -5.00 3.59
CA THR A 236 -23.07 -4.32 4.76
C THR A 236 -23.29 -2.81 4.69
N THR A 237 -23.88 -2.24 5.74
CA THR A 237 -24.15 -0.81 5.91
C THR A 237 -23.51 -0.22 7.18
N GLY A 238 -22.99 -1.07 8.06
CA GLY A 238 -22.34 -0.68 9.30
C GLY A 238 -23.31 0.03 10.25
N GLY A 239 -22.87 1.16 10.80
CA GLY A 239 -23.64 1.99 11.73
C GLY A 239 -24.63 2.96 11.07
N CYS A 240 -24.88 2.85 9.77
CA CYS A 240 -25.78 3.75 9.07
C CYS A 240 -27.20 3.74 9.64
N GLY A 241 -27.83 4.92 9.70
CA GLY A 241 -29.10 5.14 10.40
C GLY A 241 -28.98 5.31 11.92
N GLY A 242 -27.79 5.08 12.49
CA GLY A 242 -27.46 5.38 13.88
C GLY A 242 -26.87 6.77 14.09
N PRO A 243 -26.63 7.17 15.36
CA PRO A 243 -25.90 8.40 15.67
C PRO A 243 -24.43 8.31 15.26
N VAL A 244 -23.81 9.47 15.10
CA VAL A 244 -22.36 9.64 14.91
C VAL A 244 -21.75 10.08 16.22
N VAL A 245 -20.63 9.45 16.61
CA VAL A 245 -19.81 9.87 17.76
C VAL A 245 -18.36 9.99 17.31
N THR A 246 -17.66 10.98 17.86
CA THR A 246 -16.21 11.11 17.70
C THR A 246 -15.54 10.71 19.01
N VAL A 247 -14.51 9.87 18.92
CA VAL A 247 -13.76 9.34 20.07
C VAL A 247 -12.27 9.59 19.86
N SER A 248 -11.56 9.91 20.93
CA SER A 248 -10.12 10.23 20.90
C SER A 248 -9.34 9.61 22.05
N ASP A 249 -9.98 8.74 22.83
CA ASP A 249 -9.39 8.05 23.97
C ASP A 249 -9.95 6.63 24.09
N ALA A 250 -9.24 5.78 24.82
CA ALA A 250 -9.58 4.37 24.95
C ALA A 250 -10.95 4.16 25.60
N SER A 251 -11.28 4.93 26.64
CA SER A 251 -12.52 4.73 27.39
C SER A 251 -13.74 5.05 26.52
N SER A 252 -13.72 6.17 25.80
CA SER A 252 -14.81 6.54 24.88
C SER A 252 -14.91 5.59 23.69
N PHE A 253 -13.78 5.14 23.14
CA PHE A 253 -13.74 4.16 22.06
C PHE A 253 -14.36 2.82 22.48
N LEU A 254 -13.89 2.24 23.60
CA LEU A 254 -14.36 0.94 24.09
C LEU A 254 -15.85 0.96 24.44
N ALA A 255 -16.33 2.07 25.03
CA ALA A 255 -17.75 2.24 25.30
C ALA A 255 -18.57 2.30 24.00
N ALA A 256 -18.04 2.93 22.95
CA ALA A 256 -18.74 3.07 21.68
C ALA A 256 -18.87 1.74 20.91
N ILE A 257 -17.80 0.94 20.81
CA ILE A 257 -17.82 -0.34 20.07
C ILE A 257 -18.72 -1.40 20.74
N ALA A 258 -18.87 -1.32 22.06
CA ALA A 258 -19.74 -2.19 22.85
C ALA A 258 -21.22 -1.74 22.89
N ARG A 259 -21.53 -0.53 22.41
CA ARG A 259 -22.89 0.04 22.49
C ARG A 259 -23.86 -0.74 21.59
N PRO A 260 -25.03 -1.17 22.10
CA PRO A 260 -26.05 -1.81 21.25
C PRO A 260 -26.60 -0.88 20.16
N GLY A 261 -26.90 -1.46 19.00
CA GLY A 261 -27.53 -0.79 17.87
C GLY A 261 -26.56 -0.02 16.96
N ALA A 262 -27.11 0.49 15.85
CA ALA A 262 -26.35 1.21 14.83
C ALA A 262 -25.57 2.39 15.43
N LEU A 263 -24.27 2.47 15.14
CA LEU A 263 -23.42 3.59 15.56
C LEU A 263 -22.25 3.82 14.60
N ILE A 264 -22.05 5.08 14.22
CA ILE A 264 -20.86 5.53 13.47
C ILE A 264 -19.87 6.11 14.47
N ILE A 265 -18.68 5.52 14.52
CA ILE A 265 -17.61 5.82 15.47
C ILE A 265 -16.44 6.41 14.67
N GLN A 266 -16.27 7.73 14.78
CA GLN A 266 -15.17 8.46 14.18
C GLN A 266 -13.98 8.48 15.16
N VAL A 267 -12.95 7.71 14.85
CA VAL A 267 -11.71 7.66 15.63
C VAL A 267 -10.84 8.85 15.24
N ASN A 268 -10.56 9.74 16.18
CA ASN A 268 -9.75 10.93 15.95
C ASN A 268 -8.40 10.83 16.69
N GLY A 269 -7.35 10.59 15.92
CA GLY A 269 -6.00 10.35 16.42
C GLY A 269 -5.69 8.88 16.65
N MET A 270 -4.48 8.60 17.11
CA MET A 270 -4.02 7.25 17.45
C MET A 270 -4.39 6.94 18.91
N ILE A 271 -5.33 6.02 19.12
CA ILE A 271 -5.81 5.64 20.45
C ILE A 271 -5.03 4.42 20.95
N ALA A 272 -4.38 4.55 22.12
CA ALA A 272 -3.74 3.43 22.79
C ALA A 272 -4.77 2.61 23.57
N LEU A 273 -4.92 1.32 23.24
CA LEU A 273 -5.88 0.43 23.87
C LEU A 273 -5.24 -0.47 24.94
N PRO A 274 -5.98 -0.83 26.01
CA PRO A 274 -5.49 -1.74 27.05
C PRO A 274 -5.75 -3.21 26.72
N GLY A 275 -4.75 -4.06 26.81
CA GLY A 275 -4.94 -5.50 26.58
C GLY A 275 -5.16 -5.84 25.10
N PRO A 276 -5.31 -7.13 24.78
CA PRO A 276 -5.01 -7.58 23.42
C PRO A 276 -6.14 -7.36 22.41
N MET A 277 -7.38 -7.68 22.78
CA MET A 277 -8.52 -7.73 21.85
C MET A 277 -9.78 -7.16 22.48
N HIS A 278 -10.57 -6.44 21.68
CA HIS A 278 -11.77 -5.76 22.14
C HIS A 278 -13.00 -6.08 21.32
N ASP A 279 -14.06 -6.53 22.00
CA ASP A 279 -15.28 -6.99 21.34
C ASP A 279 -16.06 -5.83 20.70
N VAL A 280 -16.37 -6.01 19.41
CA VAL A 280 -17.20 -5.12 18.62
C VAL A 280 -18.59 -5.74 18.46
N THR A 281 -19.63 -4.98 18.77
CA THR A 281 -21.03 -5.41 18.59
C THR A 281 -21.52 -5.14 17.16
N SER A 282 -22.69 -5.68 16.79
CA SER A 282 -23.29 -5.47 15.46
C SER A 282 -23.57 -4.00 15.14
N ASP A 283 -23.75 -3.72 13.86
CA ASP A 283 -24.19 -2.42 13.32
C ASP A 283 -23.22 -1.29 13.68
N LYS A 284 -21.95 -1.46 13.30
CA LYS A 284 -20.89 -0.49 13.59
C LYS A 284 -20.21 -0.03 12.32
N THR A 285 -19.97 1.27 12.22
CA THR A 285 -18.96 1.82 11.32
C THR A 285 -17.88 2.43 12.19
N ILE A 286 -16.70 1.82 12.21
CA ILE A 286 -15.52 2.33 12.91
C ILE A 286 -14.62 2.93 11.84
N VAL A 287 -14.46 4.25 11.85
CA VAL A 287 -13.78 4.97 10.78
C VAL A 287 -12.76 5.97 11.32
N GLY A 288 -11.54 5.96 10.79
CA GLY A 288 -10.54 6.95 11.18
C GLY A 288 -10.81 8.33 10.56
N VAL A 289 -10.55 9.39 11.31
CA VAL A 289 -10.57 10.78 10.84
C VAL A 289 -9.21 11.12 10.25
N GLY A 290 -9.17 11.33 8.92
CA GLY A 290 -7.93 11.54 8.20
C GLY A 290 -7.00 10.31 8.20
N ALA A 291 -5.79 10.48 7.67
CA ALA A 291 -4.84 9.38 7.49
C ALA A 291 -4.08 8.98 8.78
N GLY A 292 -4.11 9.82 9.82
CA GLY A 292 -3.32 9.59 11.05
C GLY A 292 -4.08 8.88 12.18
N SER A 293 -5.36 8.56 11.96
CA SER A 293 -6.21 7.99 13.01
C SER A 293 -6.12 6.47 13.05
N GLY A 294 -6.26 5.90 14.24
CA GLY A 294 -6.04 4.47 14.40
C GLY A 294 -5.98 3.99 15.85
N LEU A 295 -5.55 2.75 16.00
CA LEU A 295 -5.45 2.02 17.26
C LEU A 295 -4.01 1.49 17.42
N THR A 296 -3.50 1.58 18.65
CA THR A 296 -2.22 0.96 19.01
C THR A 296 -2.33 0.18 20.31
N GLY A 297 -1.60 -0.93 20.44
CA GLY A 297 -1.55 -1.70 21.69
C GLY A 297 -2.73 -2.64 21.95
N GLY A 298 -3.72 -2.69 21.04
CA GLY A 298 -4.86 -3.61 21.10
C GLY A 298 -5.59 -3.68 19.76
N GLY A 299 -6.25 -4.82 19.49
CA GLY A 299 -6.99 -5.12 18.27
C GLY A 299 -8.50 -5.23 18.48
N LEU A 300 -9.22 -5.51 17.39
CA LEU A 300 -10.68 -5.62 17.38
C LEU A 300 -11.14 -7.06 17.18
N ASN A 301 -12.06 -7.53 18.02
CA ASN A 301 -12.72 -8.82 17.90
C ASN A 301 -14.17 -8.63 17.47
N VAL A 302 -14.47 -8.93 16.20
CA VAL A 302 -15.83 -9.02 15.67
C VAL A 302 -16.28 -10.47 15.84
N GLY A 303 -16.88 -10.79 17.00
CA GLY A 303 -17.28 -12.15 17.30
C GLY A 303 -17.84 -12.34 18.69
N LEU A 304 -18.43 -13.52 18.90
CA LEU A 304 -18.92 -13.95 20.20
C LEU A 304 -17.82 -14.68 20.98
N PRO A 305 -17.83 -14.65 22.33
CA PRO A 305 -16.85 -15.32 23.18
C PRO A 305 -17.11 -16.84 23.34
N VAL A 306 -17.89 -17.45 22.45
CA VAL A 306 -18.16 -18.90 22.44
C VAL A 306 -17.28 -19.57 21.38
N SER A 307 -17.04 -20.88 21.45
CA SER A 307 -16.11 -21.55 20.51
C SER A 307 -16.55 -22.86 19.88
N GLU A 308 -17.63 -23.48 20.36
CA GLU A 308 -18.00 -24.87 20.02
C GLU A 308 -19.39 -25.01 19.36
N VAL A 309 -19.81 -24.00 18.62
CA VAL A 309 -21.07 -24.04 17.86
C VAL A 309 -20.81 -24.36 16.38
N THR A 310 -21.66 -25.19 15.77
CA THR A 310 -21.55 -25.60 14.35
C THR A 310 -22.67 -25.04 13.47
N SER A 311 -23.58 -24.26 14.06
CA SER A 311 -24.62 -23.51 13.35
C SER A 311 -24.55 -22.03 13.72
N VAL A 312 -25.01 -21.16 12.80
CA VAL A 312 -25.02 -19.71 12.99
C VAL A 312 -25.85 -19.34 14.22
N PRO A 313 -25.25 -18.73 15.27
CA PRO A 313 -25.97 -18.23 16.42
C PRO A 313 -26.92 -17.11 16.02
N ALA A 314 -28.10 -17.04 16.63
CA ALA A 314 -29.07 -15.98 16.36
C ALA A 314 -28.53 -14.57 16.67
N ASN A 315 -27.54 -14.47 17.55
CA ASN A 315 -26.86 -13.25 17.96
C ASN A 315 -25.44 -13.13 17.39
N ALA A 316 -25.09 -13.85 16.33
CA ALA A 316 -23.80 -13.67 15.64
C ALA A 316 -23.59 -12.18 15.30
N VAL A 317 -22.36 -11.68 15.51
CA VAL A 317 -22.05 -10.26 15.25
C VAL A 317 -22.11 -10.02 13.74
N HIS A 318 -22.75 -8.94 13.32
CA HIS A 318 -22.93 -8.67 11.91
C HIS A 318 -22.98 -7.20 11.56
N ASN A 319 -22.88 -6.91 10.26
CA ASN A 319 -23.04 -5.56 9.72
C ASN A 319 -22.02 -4.57 10.33
N VAL A 320 -20.74 -4.87 10.13
CA VAL A 320 -19.62 -4.08 10.69
C VAL A 320 -18.71 -3.56 9.58
N ILE A 321 -18.36 -2.28 9.64
CA ILE A 321 -17.39 -1.62 8.76
C ILE A 321 -16.21 -1.16 9.61
N ILE A 322 -14.99 -1.55 9.24
CA ILE A 322 -13.72 -1.10 9.84
C ILE A 322 -12.92 -0.42 8.73
N ARG A 323 -12.77 0.90 8.80
CA ARG A 323 -12.32 1.67 7.65
C ARG A 323 -11.36 2.81 7.97
N ASN A 324 -10.36 3.04 7.14
CA ASN A 324 -9.47 4.19 7.26
C ASN A 324 -8.75 4.29 8.62
N LEU A 325 -8.34 3.16 9.19
CA LEU A 325 -7.64 3.11 10.47
C LEU A 325 -6.22 2.58 10.30
N ASN A 326 -5.31 3.15 11.07
CA ASN A 326 -4.00 2.56 11.31
C ASN A 326 -4.12 1.55 12.47
N PHE A 327 -3.51 0.38 12.35
CA PHE A 327 -3.34 -0.60 13.43
C PHE A 327 -1.86 -0.84 13.65
N ARG A 328 -1.36 -0.56 14.87
CA ARG A 328 0.06 -0.66 15.22
C ARG A 328 0.28 -1.41 16.53
N ASN A 329 1.36 -2.17 16.63
CA ASN A 329 1.83 -2.77 17.89
C ASN A 329 0.74 -3.58 18.61
N THR A 330 -0.04 -4.37 17.86
CA THR A 330 -1.11 -5.18 18.46
C THR A 330 -0.48 -6.41 19.13
N PRO A 331 -0.72 -6.65 20.42
CA PRO A 331 -0.11 -7.77 21.14
C PRO A 331 -0.75 -9.14 20.81
N ASP A 332 -1.73 -9.13 19.90
CA ASP A 332 -2.44 -10.27 19.33
C ASP A 332 -2.79 -9.89 17.86
N ASP A 333 -3.88 -10.43 17.31
CA ASP A 333 -4.45 -10.04 16.02
C ASP A 333 -4.76 -8.52 15.97
N ALA A 334 -4.62 -7.86 14.81
CA ALA A 334 -5.09 -6.48 14.68
C ALA A 334 -6.62 -6.43 14.49
N ILE A 335 -7.15 -7.28 13.62
CA ILE A 335 -8.59 -7.48 13.41
C ILE A 335 -8.84 -8.99 13.38
N ASN A 336 -9.74 -9.45 14.24
CA ASN A 336 -10.23 -10.82 14.26
C ASN A 336 -11.73 -10.85 14.01
N VAL A 337 -12.17 -11.65 13.04
CA VAL A 337 -13.58 -11.90 12.74
C VAL A 337 -13.87 -13.38 12.97
N GLN A 338 -14.73 -13.69 13.93
CA GLN A 338 -14.96 -15.08 14.35
C GLN A 338 -16.40 -15.37 14.77
N MET A 339 -16.70 -16.64 14.99
CA MET A 339 -17.98 -17.14 15.51
C MET A 339 -19.17 -16.77 14.65
N PHE A 340 -19.12 -17.20 13.40
CA PHE A 340 -20.14 -16.94 12.39
C PHE A 340 -20.42 -15.47 12.14
N SER A 341 -19.53 -14.56 12.57
CA SER A 341 -19.70 -13.14 12.31
C SER A 341 -19.74 -12.89 10.80
N HIS A 342 -20.62 -11.99 10.38
CA HIS A 342 -20.93 -11.88 8.96
C HIS A 342 -21.27 -10.48 8.47
N HIS A 343 -21.17 -10.28 7.16
CA HIS A 343 -21.40 -8.96 6.54
C HIS A 343 -20.46 -7.92 7.14
N VAL A 344 -19.16 -8.19 7.02
CA VAL A 344 -18.08 -7.33 7.53
C VAL A 344 -17.27 -6.76 6.37
N TRP A 345 -17.00 -5.46 6.40
CA TRP A 345 -16.15 -4.79 5.41
C TRP A 345 -14.93 -4.16 6.09
N ILE A 346 -13.74 -4.61 5.70
CA ILE A 346 -12.46 -4.13 6.21
C ILE A 346 -11.77 -3.39 5.06
N ASP A 347 -11.76 -2.06 5.12
CA ASP A 347 -11.43 -1.23 3.95
C ASP A 347 -10.45 -0.09 4.24
N HIS A 348 -9.48 0.15 3.34
CA HIS A 348 -8.58 1.31 3.45
C HIS A 348 -7.84 1.42 4.80
N ASN A 349 -7.48 0.31 5.42
CA ASN A 349 -6.71 0.32 6.67
C ASN A 349 -5.22 0.13 6.39
N ASP A 350 -4.38 0.65 7.29
CA ASP A 350 -2.93 0.42 7.32
C ASP A 350 -2.62 -0.45 8.54
N LEU A 351 -2.08 -1.65 8.34
CA LEU A 351 -1.85 -2.61 9.43
C LEU A 351 -0.40 -3.08 9.42
N SER A 352 0.29 -2.93 10.54
CA SER A 352 1.69 -3.36 10.68
C SER A 352 2.10 -3.63 12.12
N ASN A 353 3.22 -4.33 12.28
CA ASN A 353 3.83 -4.60 13.59
C ASN A 353 2.87 -5.29 14.58
N GLY A 354 2.12 -6.29 14.11
CA GLY A 354 1.31 -7.14 14.99
C GLY A 354 2.14 -8.23 15.68
N TYR A 355 1.54 -8.95 16.62
CA TYR A 355 2.17 -10.11 17.26
C TYR A 355 1.74 -11.44 16.63
N ASP A 356 0.42 -11.64 16.43
CA ASP A 356 -0.11 -12.84 15.74
C ASP A 356 -0.54 -12.56 14.31
N GLY A 357 -1.84 -12.48 13.99
CA GLY A 357 -2.37 -12.07 12.69
C GLY A 357 -2.41 -10.54 12.52
N LEU A 358 -2.49 -10.04 11.29
CA LEU A 358 -3.07 -8.71 11.05
C LEU A 358 -4.59 -8.86 10.88
N ILE A 359 -5.03 -9.72 9.97
CA ILE A 359 -6.46 -9.97 9.75
C ILE A 359 -6.75 -11.47 9.81
N ASP A 360 -7.43 -11.88 10.87
CA ASP A 360 -7.86 -13.26 11.06
C ASP A 360 -9.37 -13.38 10.85
N ILE A 361 -9.79 -14.31 10.01
CA ILE A 361 -11.19 -14.62 9.73
C ILE A 361 -11.38 -16.11 9.92
N LYS A 362 -12.14 -16.53 10.93
CA LYS A 362 -12.21 -17.94 11.33
C LYS A 362 -13.60 -18.33 11.82
N ARG A 363 -13.76 -19.63 12.08
CA ARG A 363 -14.86 -20.19 12.87
C ARG A 363 -16.24 -19.83 12.31
N GLY A 364 -16.49 -20.22 11.07
CA GLY A 364 -17.78 -20.07 10.39
C GLY A 364 -18.13 -18.66 9.91
N SER A 365 -17.29 -17.66 10.16
CA SER A 365 -17.52 -16.28 9.69
C SER A 365 -17.71 -16.23 8.17
N SER A 366 -18.56 -15.35 7.65
CA SER A 366 -18.91 -15.36 6.22
C SER A 366 -19.39 -14.00 5.71
N TYR A 367 -19.40 -13.82 4.39
CA TYR A 367 -19.85 -12.58 3.75
C TYR A 367 -18.97 -11.40 4.12
N ILE A 368 -17.66 -11.54 3.86
CA ILE A 368 -16.65 -10.57 4.27
C ILE A 368 -15.91 -10.04 3.04
N THR A 369 -15.58 -8.76 3.05
CA THR A 369 -14.73 -8.13 2.03
C THR A 369 -13.59 -7.40 2.71
N VAL A 370 -12.38 -7.70 2.27
CA VAL A 370 -11.12 -7.09 2.68
C VAL A 370 -10.60 -6.34 1.47
N SER A 371 -10.66 -5.01 1.48
CA SER A 371 -10.34 -4.21 0.30
C SER A 371 -9.45 -3.02 0.59
N TRP A 372 -8.59 -2.66 -0.36
CA TRP A 372 -7.79 -1.43 -0.27
C TRP A 372 -6.95 -1.29 1.02
N ASN A 373 -6.65 -2.37 1.73
CA ASN A 373 -5.82 -2.32 2.92
C ASN A 373 -4.34 -2.40 2.53
N HIS A 374 -3.47 -1.72 3.27
CA HIS A 374 -2.02 -1.90 3.19
C HIS A 374 -1.54 -2.68 4.41
N THR A 375 -0.93 -3.84 4.17
CA THR A 375 -0.33 -4.67 5.21
C THR A 375 1.16 -4.77 4.98
N HIS A 376 1.96 -4.48 6.01
CA HIS A 376 3.42 -4.44 5.93
C HIS A 376 4.07 -4.69 7.30
N ASP A 377 5.41 -4.85 7.32
CA ASP A 377 6.20 -5.07 8.54
C ASP A 377 5.60 -6.15 9.46
N HIS A 378 5.20 -7.27 8.87
CA HIS A 378 4.57 -8.36 9.61
C HIS A 378 4.74 -9.70 8.90
N THR A 379 4.85 -10.79 9.67
CA THR A 379 5.09 -12.13 9.09
C THR A 379 3.82 -12.93 8.84
N LYS A 380 2.94 -13.05 9.83
CA LYS A 380 1.70 -13.83 9.76
C LYS A 380 0.55 -12.89 9.38
N ASN A 381 0.37 -12.63 8.09
CA ASN A 381 -0.51 -11.53 7.66
C ASN A 381 -2.02 -11.81 7.83
N MET A 382 -2.61 -12.62 6.96
CA MET A 382 -4.06 -12.87 6.94
C MET A 382 -4.40 -14.36 6.96
N LEU A 383 -5.05 -14.83 8.02
CA LEU A 383 -5.52 -16.22 8.13
C LEU A 383 -7.03 -16.30 7.86
N LEU A 384 -7.43 -17.20 6.98
CA LEU A 384 -8.82 -17.55 6.71
C LEU A 384 -9.05 -19.03 7.04
N GLY A 385 -9.64 -19.31 8.20
CA GLY A 385 -9.79 -20.67 8.72
C GLY A 385 -8.56 -21.13 9.51
N HIS A 386 -8.73 -21.27 10.82
CA HIS A 386 -7.60 -21.38 11.76
C HIS A 386 -6.99 -22.77 11.90
N ASP A 387 -7.77 -23.83 11.72
CA ASP A 387 -7.38 -25.21 12.05
C ASP A 387 -7.90 -26.18 10.99
N ASP A 388 -7.04 -27.07 10.48
CA ASP A 388 -7.37 -28.10 9.49
C ASP A 388 -8.41 -29.12 9.98
N SER A 389 -8.74 -29.13 11.28
CA SER A 389 -9.74 -30.00 11.91
C SER A 389 -11.09 -29.30 12.14
N ASN A 390 -11.21 -28.01 11.84
CA ASN A 390 -12.43 -27.23 12.11
C ASN A 390 -13.48 -27.27 10.98
N GLY A 391 -13.39 -28.27 10.10
CA GLY A 391 -14.25 -28.38 8.93
C GLY A 391 -15.76 -28.42 9.25
N ALA A 392 -16.15 -28.93 10.43
CA ALA A 392 -17.55 -28.97 10.86
C ALA A 392 -18.18 -27.57 11.01
N GLN A 393 -17.38 -26.56 11.32
CA GLN A 393 -17.83 -25.17 11.45
C GLN A 393 -17.53 -24.36 10.19
N ASP A 394 -16.41 -24.63 9.52
CA ASP A 394 -15.91 -23.77 8.44
C ASP A 394 -16.40 -24.18 7.03
N THR A 395 -16.75 -25.45 6.82
CA THR A 395 -17.23 -25.93 5.50
C THR A 395 -18.57 -25.29 5.13
N GLY A 396 -18.63 -24.69 3.94
CA GLY A 396 -19.82 -23.98 3.45
C GLY A 396 -19.90 -22.51 3.89
N ASN A 397 -19.02 -22.10 4.80
CA ASN A 397 -18.87 -20.74 5.31
C ASN A 397 -17.61 -20.09 4.69
N LEU A 398 -17.02 -19.09 5.39
CA LEU A 398 -15.76 -18.43 5.01
C LEU A 398 -15.82 -17.84 3.58
N LYS A 399 -16.97 -17.28 3.21
CA LYS A 399 -17.17 -16.55 1.94
C LYS A 399 -16.50 -15.18 2.05
N VAL A 400 -15.26 -15.08 1.53
CA VAL A 400 -14.44 -13.87 1.68
C VAL A 400 -13.90 -13.40 0.34
N THR A 401 -13.93 -12.08 0.14
CA THR A 401 -13.31 -11.40 -1.00
C THR A 401 -12.11 -10.58 -0.53
N TYR A 402 -10.98 -10.68 -1.23
CA TYR A 402 -9.80 -9.85 -1.06
C TYR A 402 -9.56 -9.10 -2.35
N HIS A 403 -9.66 -7.76 -2.35
CA HIS A 403 -9.36 -7.00 -3.56
C HIS A 403 -8.66 -5.67 -3.35
N HIS A 404 -7.77 -5.31 -4.28
CA HIS A 404 -7.04 -4.04 -4.25
C HIS A 404 -6.24 -3.82 -2.95
N ASN A 405 -5.90 -4.90 -2.23
CA ASN A 405 -5.02 -4.80 -1.06
C ASN A 405 -3.55 -4.75 -1.52
N PHE A 406 -2.73 -4.08 -0.71
CA PHE A 406 -1.30 -4.01 -0.87
C PHE A 406 -0.61 -4.92 0.15
N PHE A 407 -0.09 -6.05 -0.33
CA PHE A 407 0.66 -7.05 0.43
C PHE A 407 2.17 -6.77 0.32
N ASP A 408 2.66 -5.88 1.16
CA ASP A 408 4.01 -5.31 1.07
C ASP A 408 4.99 -5.98 2.04
N ARG A 409 5.89 -6.80 1.50
CA ARG A 409 6.96 -7.47 2.28
C ARG A 409 6.45 -8.24 3.47
N THR A 410 5.27 -8.85 3.34
CA THR A 410 4.70 -9.79 4.30
C THR A 410 5.04 -11.21 3.87
N PRO A 411 5.97 -11.93 4.53
CA PRO A 411 6.43 -13.24 4.08
C PRO A 411 5.31 -14.23 3.74
N GLN A 412 4.33 -14.43 4.63
CA GLN A 412 3.34 -15.49 4.50
C GLN A 412 1.91 -15.05 4.84
N ARG A 413 0.96 -15.92 4.49
CA ARG A 413 -0.48 -15.79 4.75
C ARG A 413 -1.09 -14.59 4.02
N ASN A 414 -0.99 -14.53 2.69
CA ASN A 414 -1.50 -13.41 1.90
C ASN A 414 -2.64 -13.79 0.91
N PRO A 415 -3.82 -14.27 1.34
CA PRO A 415 -4.15 -14.91 2.61
C PRO A 415 -3.75 -16.40 2.64
N ARG A 416 -3.73 -16.99 3.83
CA ARG A 416 -3.72 -18.46 4.01
C ARG A 416 -5.13 -18.96 4.30
N VAL A 417 -5.67 -19.79 3.42
CA VAL A 417 -7.09 -20.16 3.36
C VAL A 417 -7.30 -21.64 3.65
N ARG A 418 -8.33 -21.95 4.44
CA ARG A 418 -8.88 -23.28 4.69
C ARG A 418 -10.40 -23.28 4.56
N PHE A 419 -10.97 -24.35 4.01
CA PHE A 419 -12.41 -24.63 3.81
C PHE A 419 -13.27 -23.63 3.02
N GLY A 420 -12.91 -22.33 3.00
CA GLY A 420 -13.66 -21.31 2.28
C GLY A 420 -13.78 -21.66 0.80
N GLU A 421 -15.01 -21.66 0.30
CA GLU A 421 -15.31 -22.03 -1.08
C GLU A 421 -16.58 -21.31 -1.55
N PRO A 422 -16.54 -20.37 -2.50
CA PRO A 422 -15.32 -19.81 -3.09
C PRO A 422 -14.75 -18.68 -2.23
N VAL A 423 -13.42 -18.54 -2.25
CA VAL A 423 -12.70 -17.34 -1.82
C VAL A 423 -12.23 -16.61 -3.07
N HIS A 424 -12.51 -15.31 -3.16
CA HIS A 424 -12.15 -14.52 -4.34
C HIS A 424 -11.01 -13.57 -4.01
N VAL A 425 -9.85 -13.77 -4.63
CA VAL A 425 -8.66 -12.94 -4.46
C VAL A 425 -8.37 -12.29 -5.80
N PHE A 426 -8.74 -11.01 -5.95
CA PHE A 426 -8.57 -10.32 -7.23
C PHE A 426 -8.00 -8.92 -7.14
N ASN A 427 -7.25 -8.51 -8.16
CA ASN A 427 -6.68 -7.16 -8.26
C ASN A 427 -5.86 -6.73 -7.04
N ASN A 428 -5.19 -7.64 -6.34
CA ASN A 428 -4.27 -7.29 -5.26
C ASN A 428 -2.86 -7.14 -5.80
N TYR A 429 -2.03 -6.37 -5.08
CA TYR A 429 -0.60 -6.25 -5.37
C TYR A 429 0.22 -6.92 -4.27
N PHE A 430 0.96 -7.95 -4.66
CA PHE A 430 1.88 -8.72 -3.83
C PHE A 430 3.30 -8.34 -4.22
N VAL A 431 4.11 -7.90 -3.24
CA VAL A 431 5.50 -7.53 -3.50
C VAL A 431 6.44 -8.01 -2.40
N TYR A 432 7.55 -8.64 -2.80
CA TYR A 432 8.60 -9.11 -1.89
C TYR A 432 8.07 -10.04 -0.77
N ASN A 433 7.11 -10.90 -1.08
CA ASN A 433 6.62 -11.91 -0.13
C ASN A 433 7.51 -13.16 -0.23
N THR A 434 8.37 -13.36 0.77
CA THR A 434 9.48 -14.33 0.78
C THR A 434 9.09 -15.72 1.32
N ASP A 435 7.85 -16.14 1.10
CA ASP A 435 7.37 -17.47 1.50
C ASP A 435 6.19 -17.84 0.60
N ILE A 436 5.01 -17.25 0.83
CA ILE A 436 3.80 -17.55 0.06
C ILE A 436 2.90 -16.32 -0.08
N GLY A 437 2.42 -16.06 -1.30
CA GLY A 437 1.29 -15.20 -1.58
C GLY A 437 0.01 -15.83 -1.06
N VAL A 438 -0.75 -16.49 -1.93
CA VAL A 438 -2.04 -17.11 -1.56
C VAL A 438 -1.88 -18.62 -1.31
N ALA A 439 -2.06 -19.09 -0.07
CA ALA A 439 -2.17 -20.52 0.22
C ALA A 439 -3.64 -20.94 0.24
N CYS A 440 -4.07 -21.87 -0.61
CA CYS A 440 -5.44 -22.40 -0.63
C CYS A 440 -5.47 -23.89 -0.25
N GLN A 441 -5.88 -24.20 0.97
CA GLN A 441 -5.65 -25.51 1.60
C GLN A 441 -6.95 -26.09 2.18
N ALA A 442 -6.88 -27.31 2.70
CA ALA A 442 -7.96 -27.97 3.44
C ALA A 442 -9.32 -27.87 2.74
N ASN A 443 -9.38 -28.32 1.48
CA ASN A 443 -10.57 -28.29 0.63
C ASN A 443 -11.17 -26.89 0.33
N ALA A 444 -10.46 -25.81 0.70
CA ALA A 444 -10.79 -24.47 0.20
C ALA A 444 -10.77 -24.46 -1.33
N GLY A 445 -11.55 -23.57 -1.93
CA GLY A 445 -11.39 -23.25 -3.33
C GLY A 445 -11.29 -21.74 -3.53
N CYS A 446 -10.22 -21.35 -4.20
CA CYS A 446 -9.84 -19.95 -4.38
C CYS A 446 -9.82 -19.59 -5.86
N VAL A 447 -10.45 -18.47 -6.20
CA VAL A 447 -10.28 -17.83 -7.51
C VAL A 447 -9.24 -16.74 -7.36
N ILE A 448 -8.11 -16.89 -8.07
CA ILE A 448 -6.98 -15.96 -8.07
C ILE A 448 -6.99 -15.22 -9.40
N GLU A 449 -7.52 -14.01 -9.41
CA GLU A 449 -7.88 -13.28 -10.64
C GLU A 449 -7.21 -11.91 -10.75
N ASN A 450 -6.51 -11.63 -11.85
CA ASN A 450 -5.97 -10.30 -12.16
C ASN A 450 -5.11 -9.66 -11.04
N ASN A 451 -4.43 -10.47 -10.23
CA ASN A 451 -3.48 -9.96 -9.23
C ASN A 451 -2.10 -9.71 -9.87
N VAL A 452 -1.31 -8.85 -9.24
CA VAL A 452 0.09 -8.64 -9.59
C VAL A 452 0.97 -9.22 -8.50
N PHE A 453 1.85 -10.16 -8.87
CA PHE A 453 2.88 -10.73 -8.02
C PHE A 453 4.25 -10.24 -8.50
N GLU A 454 4.98 -9.52 -7.66
CA GLU A 454 6.29 -8.95 -7.97
C GLU A 454 7.33 -9.35 -6.92
N ASN A 455 8.27 -10.21 -7.29
CA ASN A 455 9.22 -10.79 -6.34
C ASN A 455 8.54 -11.49 -5.14
N THR A 456 7.41 -12.13 -5.40
CA THR A 456 6.78 -13.12 -4.53
C THR A 456 7.39 -14.49 -4.84
N GLU A 457 7.94 -15.17 -3.82
CA GLU A 457 8.64 -16.46 -3.94
C GLU A 457 7.71 -17.56 -4.47
N GLU A 458 6.56 -17.76 -3.81
CA GLU A 458 5.50 -18.64 -4.28
C GLU A 458 4.20 -17.83 -4.40
N ALA A 459 3.76 -17.52 -5.63
CA ALA A 459 2.61 -16.62 -5.84
C ALA A 459 1.31 -17.17 -5.23
N TYR A 460 1.05 -18.46 -5.42
CA TYR A 460 -0.06 -19.16 -4.83
C TYR A 460 0.14 -20.68 -4.87
N ALA A 461 -0.47 -21.42 -3.93
CA ALA A 461 -0.30 -22.86 -3.88
C ALA A 461 -1.51 -23.57 -3.25
N ILE A 462 -1.76 -24.80 -3.70
CA ILE A 462 -2.74 -25.70 -3.09
C ILE A 462 -2.15 -26.70 -2.09
N ASP A 463 -0.82 -26.78 -1.98
CA ASP A 463 -0.09 -27.82 -1.25
C ASP A 463 0.99 -27.29 -0.29
N TYR A 464 0.94 -26.00 0.03
CA TYR A 464 1.91 -25.29 0.86
C TYR A 464 2.28 -25.98 2.19
N ALA A 465 1.30 -26.23 3.08
CA ALA A 465 1.57 -26.75 4.44
C ALA A 465 0.37 -27.47 5.10
N GLY A 466 -0.33 -28.34 4.37
CA GLY A 466 -1.58 -28.98 4.83
C GLY A 466 -2.30 -29.76 3.72
N PRO A 467 -3.48 -30.34 3.99
CA PRO A 467 -4.28 -31.02 2.96
C PRO A 467 -4.58 -30.12 1.77
N ARG A 468 -4.70 -30.70 0.57
CA ARG A 468 -4.85 -29.91 -0.65
C ARG A 468 -6.15 -29.11 -0.68
N GLY A 469 -6.08 -27.88 -1.20
CA GLY A 469 -7.24 -27.11 -1.65
C GLY A 469 -7.41 -27.17 -3.17
N ARG A 470 -8.09 -26.16 -3.71
CA ARG A 470 -8.39 -26.01 -5.14
C ARG A 470 -8.14 -24.55 -5.56
N ILE A 471 -7.52 -24.34 -6.72
CA ILE A 471 -7.30 -23.00 -7.27
C ILE A 471 -7.72 -22.98 -8.72
N VAL A 472 -8.49 -21.94 -9.07
CA VAL A 472 -8.65 -21.46 -10.45
C VAL A 472 -7.93 -20.12 -10.54
N ALA A 473 -6.89 -20.02 -11.37
CA ALA A 473 -6.11 -18.81 -11.56
C ALA A 473 -6.31 -18.24 -12.98
N ARG A 474 -6.51 -16.93 -13.11
CA ARG A 474 -6.69 -16.25 -14.40
C ARG A 474 -6.20 -14.81 -14.39
N GLY A 475 -5.65 -14.35 -15.50
CA GLY A 475 -5.27 -12.95 -15.73
C GLY A 475 -4.23 -12.35 -14.78
N ASN A 476 -3.57 -13.15 -13.93
CA ASN A 476 -2.53 -12.65 -13.02
C ASN A 476 -1.24 -12.28 -13.79
N VAL A 477 -0.53 -11.28 -13.30
CA VAL A 477 0.76 -10.81 -13.80
C VAL A 477 1.86 -11.19 -12.81
N PHE A 478 2.98 -11.69 -13.33
CA PHE A 478 4.14 -12.11 -12.55
C PHE A 478 5.37 -11.31 -12.99
N ILE A 479 6.06 -10.67 -12.03
CA ILE A 479 7.20 -9.78 -12.27
C ILE A 479 8.37 -10.24 -11.39
N GLY A 480 9.60 -10.16 -11.93
CA GLY A 480 10.81 -10.52 -11.20
C GLY A 480 10.92 -12.03 -11.04
N GLU A 481 11.13 -12.50 -9.80
CA GLU A 481 11.28 -13.95 -9.53
C GLU A 481 9.96 -14.72 -9.47
N SER A 482 8.83 -14.02 -9.50
CA SER A 482 7.50 -14.64 -9.38
C SER A 482 7.14 -15.50 -10.59
N ALA A 483 6.46 -16.61 -10.31
CA ALA A 483 5.90 -17.51 -11.31
C ALA A 483 4.53 -18.03 -10.86
N PRO A 484 3.69 -18.53 -11.79
CA PRO A 484 2.49 -19.29 -11.44
C PRO A 484 2.83 -20.46 -10.51
N GLY A 485 2.10 -20.60 -9.41
CA GLY A 485 2.25 -21.75 -8.51
C GLY A 485 1.24 -22.88 -8.77
N THR A 486 1.02 -23.75 -7.79
CA THR A 486 0.22 -24.98 -7.99
C THR A 486 -1.28 -24.70 -8.03
N ILE A 487 -1.97 -25.33 -8.99
CA ILE A 487 -3.43 -25.22 -9.19
C ILE A 487 -4.09 -26.59 -9.30
N GLY A 488 -5.42 -26.64 -9.24
CA GLY A 488 -6.17 -27.87 -9.46
C GLY A 488 -7.61 -27.82 -8.96
N GLY A 489 -8.42 -28.76 -9.45
CA GLY A 489 -9.84 -28.87 -9.12
C GLY A 489 -10.72 -27.82 -9.82
N THR A 490 -11.94 -27.68 -9.32
CA THR A 490 -12.90 -26.64 -9.74
C THR A 490 -13.23 -25.76 -8.56
N VAL A 491 -13.62 -24.52 -8.80
CA VAL A 491 -14.03 -23.55 -7.78
C VAL A 491 -15.32 -22.89 -8.24
N GLN A 492 -16.27 -22.64 -7.33
CA GLN A 492 -17.49 -21.92 -7.69
C GLN A 492 -17.19 -20.49 -8.13
N GLU A 493 -17.80 -20.03 -9.23
CA GLU A 493 -17.55 -18.70 -9.75
C GLU A 493 -18.08 -17.59 -8.82
N PRO A 494 -17.23 -16.64 -8.37
CA PRO A 494 -17.65 -15.52 -7.52
C PRO A 494 -18.76 -14.67 -8.14
N SER A 495 -18.79 -14.56 -9.47
CA SER A 495 -19.83 -13.79 -10.21
C SER A 495 -21.24 -14.35 -10.05
N THR A 496 -21.40 -15.58 -9.54
CA THR A 496 -22.71 -16.13 -9.18
C THR A 496 -23.28 -15.54 -7.88
N TYR A 497 -22.45 -14.88 -7.07
CA TYR A 497 -22.83 -14.29 -5.79
C TYR A 497 -22.98 -12.77 -5.85
N TYR A 498 -22.10 -12.09 -6.58
CA TYR A 498 -22.13 -10.63 -6.72
C TYR A 498 -21.57 -10.20 -8.08
N SER A 499 -22.00 -9.02 -8.54
CA SER A 499 -21.46 -8.42 -9.76
C SER A 499 -20.14 -7.72 -9.47
N TYR A 500 -19.16 -7.91 -10.33
CA TYR A 500 -17.90 -7.18 -10.32
C TYR A 500 -17.36 -7.04 -11.74
N THR A 501 -16.42 -6.13 -11.94
CA THR A 501 -15.63 -6.04 -13.15
C THR A 501 -14.19 -5.92 -12.71
N PRO A 502 -13.34 -6.93 -12.94
CA PRO A 502 -11.95 -6.83 -12.56
C PRO A 502 -11.26 -5.78 -13.45
N GLU A 503 -10.54 -4.86 -12.82
CA GLU A 503 -9.53 -4.04 -13.50
C GLU A 503 -8.51 -4.94 -14.22
N SER A 504 -7.85 -4.42 -15.26
CA SER A 504 -6.71 -5.11 -15.86
C SER A 504 -5.59 -5.25 -14.83
N ALA A 505 -4.95 -6.41 -14.76
CA ALA A 505 -3.79 -6.62 -13.89
C ALA A 505 -2.64 -5.64 -14.20
N ASP A 506 -2.55 -5.11 -15.43
CA ASP A 506 -1.52 -4.14 -15.82
C ASP A 506 -1.60 -2.82 -15.05
N THR A 507 -2.80 -2.43 -14.58
CA THR A 507 -3.02 -1.17 -13.87
C THR A 507 -3.16 -1.36 -12.36
N VAL A 508 -3.38 -2.60 -11.89
CA VAL A 508 -3.56 -2.95 -10.48
C VAL A 508 -2.42 -2.43 -9.60
N ARG A 509 -1.15 -2.60 -10.01
CA ARG A 509 0.00 -2.08 -9.23
C ARG A 509 -0.14 -0.57 -8.98
N ALA A 510 -0.45 0.20 -10.01
CA ALA A 510 -0.57 1.65 -9.92
C ALA A 510 -1.78 2.06 -9.08
N SER A 511 -2.94 1.43 -9.33
CA SER A 511 -4.17 1.67 -8.59
C SER A 511 -3.99 1.38 -7.11
N VAL A 512 -3.45 0.20 -6.76
CA VAL A 512 -3.21 -0.21 -5.37
C VAL A 512 -2.21 0.71 -4.67
N LEU A 513 -1.08 1.06 -5.29
CA LEU A 513 -0.12 1.99 -4.70
C LEU A 513 -0.68 3.41 -4.48
N ALA A 514 -1.68 3.81 -5.27
CA ALA A 514 -2.30 5.12 -5.17
C ALA A 514 -3.48 5.18 -4.18
N GLY A 515 -4.12 4.03 -3.90
CA GLY A 515 -5.37 3.98 -3.15
C GLY A 515 -5.35 3.14 -1.88
N ALA A 516 -4.46 2.16 -1.74
CA ALA A 516 -4.48 1.30 -0.56
C ALA A 516 -3.94 2.00 0.69
N GLY A 517 -4.52 1.66 1.86
CA GLY A 517 -4.17 2.24 3.15
C GLY A 517 -5.06 3.43 3.52
N THR A 518 -4.65 4.14 4.58
CA THR A 518 -5.43 5.25 5.14
C THR A 518 -5.25 6.55 4.35
N GLY A 519 -6.25 7.44 4.41
CA GLY A 519 -6.23 8.76 3.78
C GLY A 519 -6.85 8.83 2.38
N HIS A 520 -7.52 7.78 1.93
CA HIS A 520 -7.99 7.62 0.54
C HIS A 520 -9.50 7.38 0.40
N ILE A 521 -10.30 7.62 1.46
CA ILE A 521 -11.75 7.33 1.49
C ILE A 521 -12.67 8.54 1.33
#